data_AF-A0A955L2Y7-F1
#
_entry.id   AF-A0A955L2Y7-F1
#
_cell.length_a   1.000
_cell.length_b   1.000
_cell.length_c   1.000
_cell.angle_alpha   90.00
_cell.angle_beta   90.00
_cell.angle_gamma   90.00
#
_symmetry.space_group_name_H-M   'P 1'
#
loop_
_entity.id
_entity.type
_entity.pdbx_description
1 polymer ?
#
loop_
_entity_poly.entity_id
_entity_poly.type
_entity_poly.pdbx_seq_one_letter_code
_entity_poly.pdbx_strand_id
1 'polypeptide(L)' 'MKSITCPECKNTLQVEDSVKVGDVKECEFCGVELEMTNVSGEVLEFEMLEEEK' A
#
# COMPACT_ATOMS: atom_id res chain seq x y z
N MET A 1 3.92 -13.58 -1.87
CA MET A 1 3.95 -12.20 -1.33
C MET A 1 4.18 -11.28 -2.51
N LYS A 2 3.55 -10.11 -2.53
CA LYS A 2 3.77 -9.07 -3.55
C LYS A 2 4.62 -7.95 -2.96
N SER A 3 5.29 -7.22 -3.84
CA SER A 3 6.16 -6.10 -3.47
C SER A 3 5.55 -4.82 -4.02
N ILE A 4 5.38 -3.82 -3.18
CA ILE A 4 4.95 -2.48 -3.61
C ILE A 4 5.99 -1.45 -3.20
N THR A 5 6.05 -0.34 -3.90
CA THR A 5 6.96 0.76 -3.58
C THR A 5 6.19 1.85 -2.86
N CYS A 6 6.58 2.20 -1.64
CA CYS A 6 5.97 3.31 -0.91
C CYS A 6 6.11 4.62 -1.72
N PRO A 7 5.02 5.37 -1.96
CA PRO A 7 5.07 6.58 -2.77
C PRO A 7 5.84 7.70 -2.07
N GLU A 8 5.84 7.71 -0.73
CA GLU A 8 6.50 8.71 0.11
C GLU A 8 8.00 8.47 0.26
N CYS A 9 8.40 7.35 0.86
CA CYS A 9 9.80 7.10 1.19
C CYS A 9 10.56 6.30 0.13
N LYS A 10 9.87 5.84 -0.93
CA LYS A 10 10.41 4.99 -2.02
C LYS A 10 10.99 3.64 -1.58
N ASN A 11 10.72 3.20 -0.34
CA ASN A 11 11.10 1.87 0.11
C ASN A 11 10.14 0.80 -0.42
N THR A 12 10.66 -0.42 -0.59
CA THR A 12 9.87 -1.58 -1.00
C THR A 12 9.21 -2.23 0.22
N LEU A 13 7.89 -2.30 0.19
CA LEU A 13 7.06 -2.95 1.19
C LEU A 13 6.63 -4.32 0.68
N GLN A 14 6.57 -5.31 1.58
CA GLN A 14 5.97 -6.60 1.29
C GLN A 14 4.51 -6.62 1.74
N VAL A 15 3.64 -7.05 0.84
CA VAL A 15 2.21 -7.23 1.08
C VAL A 15 1.78 -8.65 0.73
N GLU A 16 0.77 -9.15 1.43
CA GLU A 16 0.26 -10.50 1.19
C GLU A 16 -0.47 -10.58 -0.15
N ASP A 17 -0.43 -11.73 -0.83
CA ASP A 17 -1.17 -11.93 -2.09
C ASP A 17 -2.69 -11.87 -1.91
N SER A 18 -3.15 -12.10 -0.68
CA SER A 18 -4.56 -12.07 -0.27
C SER A 18 -5.12 -10.65 -0.07
N VAL A 19 -4.30 -9.62 -0.30
CA VAL A 19 -4.73 -8.22 -0.19
C VAL A 19 -5.85 -7.89 -1.18
N LYS A 20 -6.81 -7.09 -0.72
CA LYS A 20 -8.01 -6.68 -1.45
C LYS A 20 -8.09 -5.17 -1.53
N VAL A 21 -8.86 -4.68 -2.49
CA VAL A 21 -9.22 -3.27 -2.54
C VAL A 21 -9.94 -2.87 -1.25
N GLY A 22 -9.54 -1.75 -0.66
CA GLY A 22 -9.98 -1.26 0.65
C GLY A 22 -9.15 -1.75 1.84
N ASP A 23 -8.18 -2.65 1.64
CA ASP A 23 -7.23 -3.00 2.71
C ASP A 23 -6.26 -1.84 2.94
N VAL A 24 -6.01 -1.54 4.22
CA VAL A 24 -5.05 -0.50 4.64
C VAL A 24 -3.76 -1.16 5.11
N LYS A 25 -2.64 -0.63 4.65
CA LYS A 25 -1.29 -1.07 5.01
C LYS A 25 -0.45 0.12 5.46
N GLU A 26 0.02 0.06 6.69
CA GLU A 26 1.02 1.00 7.18
C GLU A 26 2.41 0.67 6.62
N CYS A 27 3.12 1.69 6.15
CA CYS A 27 4.50 1.59 5.73
C CYS A 27 5.43 1.46 6.94
N GLU A 28 6.12 0.34 7.08
CA GLU A 28 7.04 0.07 8.20
C GLU A 28 8.28 1.00 8.24
N PHE A 29 8.53 1.78 7.18
CA PHE A 29 9.69 2.67 7.07
C PHE A 29 9.40 4.12 7.45
N CYS A 30 8.23 4.64 7.07
CA CYS A 30 7.87 6.05 7.30
C CYS A 30 6.54 6.25 8.02
N GLY A 31 5.77 5.18 8.28
CA GLY A 31 4.55 5.21 9.08
C GLY A 31 3.31 5.77 8.38
N VAL A 32 3.36 6.03 7.06
CA VAL A 32 2.17 6.41 6.28
C VAL A 32 1.26 5.20 6.06
N GLU A 33 -0.04 5.42 6.17
CA GLU A 33 -1.08 4.47 5.83
C GLU A 33 -1.41 4.55 4.33
N LEU A 34 -1.33 3.39 3.67
CA LEU A 34 -1.62 3.21 2.25
C LEU A 34 -2.88 2.36 2.12
N GLU A 35 -3.92 2.88 1.49
CA GLU A 35 -5.11 2.12 1.14
C GLU A 35 -4.94 1.50 -0.25
N MET A 36 -5.26 0.21 -0.38
CA MET A 36 -5.24 -0.48 -1.65
C MET A 36 -6.45 -0.09 -2.48
N THR A 37 -6.26 0.60 -3.60
CA THR A 37 -7.36 1.08 -4.45
C THR A 37 -7.58 0.20 -5.68
N ASN A 38 -6.56 -0.57 -6.09
CA ASN A 38 -6.67 -1.54 -7.18
C ASN A 38 -5.79 -2.79 -6.94
N VAL A 39 -6.35 -3.96 -7.25
CA VAL A 39 -5.62 -5.23 -7.28
C VAL A 39 -5.92 -5.93 -8.61
N SER A 40 -4.98 -5.83 -9.56
CA SER A 40 -5.10 -6.42 -10.90
C SER A 40 -3.94 -7.36 -11.21
N GLY A 41 -4.07 -8.62 -10.76
CA GLY A 41 -3.02 -9.63 -10.95
C GLY A 41 -1.75 -9.26 -10.18
N GLU A 42 -0.67 -8.93 -10.90
CA GLU A 42 0.61 -8.48 -10.33
C GLU A 42 0.69 -6.98 -10.09
N VAL A 43 -0.28 -6.21 -10.63
CA VAL A 43 -0.34 -4.76 -10.45
C VAL A 43 -1.16 -4.44 -9.21
N LEU A 44 -0.56 -3.69 -8.29
CA LEU A 44 -1.19 -3.14 -7.10
C LEU A 44 -1.11 -1.62 -7.17
N GLU A 45 -2.25 -0.96 -7.00
CA GLU A 45 -2.32 0.50 -6.87
C GLU A 45 -2.81 0.85 -5.46
N PHE A 46 -2.20 1.88 -4.89
CA PHE A 46 -2.49 2.37 -3.56
C PHE A 46 -2.57 3.88 -3.56
N GLU A 47 -3.39 4.41 -2.67
CA GLU A 47 -3.46 5.84 -2.38
C GLU A 47 -3.10 6.07 -0.91
N MET A 48 -2.55 7.24 -0.62
CA MET A 48 -2.27 7.62 0.76
C MET A 48 -3.57 8.00 1.43
N LEU A 49 -3.83 7.41 2.59
CA LEU A 49 -4.91 7.90 3.45
C LEU A 49 -4.42 9.19 4.11
N GLU A 50 -4.78 10.32 3.51
CA GLU A 50 -4.72 11.59 4.21
C GLU A 50 -5.86 11.59 5.24
N GLU A 51 -5.52 11.52 6.54
CA GLU A 51 -6.49 11.82 7.59
C GLU A 51 -6.95 13.29 7.38
N GLU A 52 -8.11 13.46 6.74
CA GLU A 52 -8.79 14.76 6.69
C GLU A 52 -9.07 15.20 8.13
N LYS A 53 -8.31 16.20 8.58
CA LYS A 53 -8.42 16.78 9.93
C LYS A 53 -9.60 17.75 10.06
#